data_AF-K4LN66-F1
#
_entry.id   AF-K4LN66-F1
#
_cell.length_a   1.000
_cell.length_b   1.000
_cell.length_c   1.000
_cell.angle_alpha   90.00
_cell.angle_beta   90.00
_cell.angle_gamma   90.00
#
_symmetry.space_group_name_H-M   'P 1'
#
loop_
_entity.id
_entity.type
_entity.pdbx_description
1 polymer ?
#
loop_
_entity_poly.entity_id
_entity_poly.type
_entity_poly.pdbx_seq_one_letter_code
_entity_poly.pdbx_strand_id
1 'polypeptide(L)'
;TNRQVTFCKRRNGLLKKAYELSVLCDAEVALVIFSTRGRLYEYANNSVRGTIERYKKACSDAVNPPSITEANTQYYQQESSKLRRQIRDIQNLNRHILGDSLGSLNLKELKNLEGRLEKGISRVRSKKHEMLVAEIEYMQEREIELQNDNMYLRSKISEREGMQQQEASVIHQGTVYETSSHQSEQYNRNYIPVNLLEPNQNPSDQNQPPLQLV
;
A
#
# COMPACT_ATOMS: atom_id res chain seq x y z
N THR A 1 12.71 -42.20 5.45
CA THR A 1 12.71 -42.83 6.80
C THR A 1 13.97 -43.65 7.13
N ASN A 2 14.90 -43.93 6.21
CA ASN A 2 16.24 -44.45 6.56
C ASN A 2 17.18 -43.36 7.12
N ARG A 3 17.18 -42.16 6.50
CA ARG A 3 18.03 -41.03 6.90
C ARG A 3 17.88 -40.61 8.37
N GLN A 4 16.65 -40.62 8.89
CA GLN A 4 16.39 -40.25 10.29
C GLN A 4 16.91 -41.32 11.26
N VAL A 5 16.69 -42.60 10.96
CA VAL A 5 17.22 -43.71 11.76
C VAL A 5 18.75 -43.68 11.77
N THR A 6 19.37 -43.50 10.60
CA THR A 6 20.83 -43.40 10.46
C THR A 6 21.39 -42.18 11.19
N PHE A 7 20.74 -41.02 11.09
CA PHE A 7 21.12 -39.83 11.84
C PHE A 7 21.10 -40.10 13.35
N CYS A 8 20.02 -40.66 13.90
CA CYS A 8 19.93 -40.97 15.32
C CYS A 8 21.02 -41.93 15.78
N LYS A 9 21.27 -43.02 15.03
CA LYS A 9 22.32 -43.99 15.36
C LYS A 9 23.72 -43.40 15.28
N ARG A 10 24.06 -42.73 14.18
CA ARG A 10 25.41 -42.15 13.99
C ARG A 10 25.67 -40.96 14.90
N ARG A 11 24.68 -40.09 15.12
CA ARG A 11 24.77 -38.99 16.11
C ARG A 11 25.07 -39.55 17.50
N ASN A 12 24.32 -40.56 17.96
CA ASN A 12 24.56 -41.16 19.27
C ASN A 12 25.92 -41.88 19.34
N GLY A 13 26.33 -42.58 18.27
CA GLY A 13 27.66 -43.18 18.20
C GLY A 13 28.78 -42.13 18.29
N LEU A 14 28.64 -41.01 17.59
CA LEU A 14 29.60 -39.92 17.61
C LEU A 14 29.67 -39.25 18.99
N LEU A 15 28.53 -39.01 19.64
CA LEU A 15 28.47 -38.49 21.01
C LEU A 15 29.18 -39.42 22.01
N LYS A 16 28.98 -40.75 21.88
CA LYS A 16 29.70 -41.73 22.70
C LYS A 16 31.21 -41.68 22.48
N LYS A 17 31.66 -41.56 21.23
CA LYS A 17 33.08 -41.45 20.92
C LYS A 17 33.71 -40.15 21.41
N ALA A 18 32.99 -39.03 21.31
CA ALA A 18 33.42 -37.76 21.87
C ALA A 18 33.59 -37.85 23.40
N TYR A 19 32.64 -38.53 24.07
CA TYR A 19 32.74 -38.80 25.50
C TYR A 19 33.94 -39.68 25.87
N GLU A 20 34.08 -40.84 25.21
CA GLU A 20 35.21 -41.75 25.42
C GLU A 20 36.55 -41.02 25.24
N LEU A 21 36.69 -40.22 24.18
CA LEU A 21 37.90 -39.44 23.90
C LEU A 21 38.20 -38.42 25.00
N SER A 22 37.18 -37.67 25.45
CA SER A 22 37.35 -36.67 26.50
C SER A 22 37.86 -37.29 27.81
N VAL A 23 37.36 -38.47 28.17
CA VAL A 23 37.71 -39.16 29.41
C VAL A 23 39.07 -39.86 29.31
N LEU A 24 39.33 -40.58 28.20
CA LEU A 24 40.56 -41.38 28.05
C LEU A 24 41.81 -40.54 27.87
N CYS A 25 41.67 -39.34 27.29
CA CYS A 25 42.80 -38.47 26.98
C CYS A 25 42.86 -37.21 27.84
N ASP A 26 41.95 -37.06 28.82
CA ASP A 26 41.74 -35.80 29.56
C ASP A 26 41.66 -34.58 28.62
N ALA A 27 40.93 -34.77 27.52
CA ALA A 27 40.85 -33.79 26.44
C ALA A 27 39.56 -32.98 26.56
N GLU A 28 39.65 -31.68 26.31
CA GLU A 28 38.46 -30.84 26.14
C GLU A 28 37.83 -31.07 24.77
N VAL A 29 36.56 -31.49 24.76
CA VAL A 29 35.84 -31.84 23.53
C VAL A 29 34.47 -31.18 23.55
N ALA A 30 34.15 -30.44 22.49
CA ALA A 30 32.80 -29.97 22.19
C ALA A 30 32.37 -30.42 20.79
N LEU A 31 31.14 -30.88 20.67
CA LEU A 31 30.53 -31.36 19.43
C LEU A 31 29.18 -30.66 19.24
N VAL A 32 28.99 -30.04 18.07
CA VAL A 32 27.77 -29.32 17.71
C VAL A 32 27.24 -29.88 16.39
N ILE A 33 25.98 -30.33 16.37
CA ILE A 33 25.34 -30.94 15.20
C ILE A 33 24.01 -30.25 14.93
N PHE A 34 23.91 -29.60 13.76
CA PHE A 34 22.64 -29.09 13.24
C PHE A 34 22.03 -30.09 12.26
N SER A 35 20.80 -30.53 12.53
CA SER A 35 20.04 -31.28 11.54
C SER A 35 19.57 -30.37 10.40
N THR A 36 19.21 -30.94 9.25
CA THR A 36 18.60 -30.19 8.14
C THR A 36 17.26 -29.55 8.47
N ARG A 37 16.66 -29.86 9.64
CA ARG A 37 15.46 -29.21 10.16
C ARG A 37 15.78 -28.08 11.16
N GLY A 38 17.05 -27.69 11.29
CA GLY A 38 17.49 -26.67 12.24
C GLY A 38 17.57 -27.13 13.70
N ARG A 39 17.24 -28.39 14.04
CA ARG A 39 17.41 -28.89 15.41
C ARG A 39 18.88 -29.03 15.78
N LEU A 40 19.24 -28.47 16.92
CA LEU A 40 20.56 -28.55 17.55
C LEU A 40 20.67 -29.81 18.41
N TYR A 41 21.81 -30.51 18.28
CA TYR A 41 22.25 -31.56 19.19
C TYR A 41 23.71 -31.29 19.55
N GLU A 42 24.02 -31.33 20.84
CA GLU A 42 25.35 -30.95 21.31
C GLU A 42 25.86 -31.87 22.43
N TYR A 43 27.18 -31.88 22.58
CA TYR A 43 27.90 -32.48 23.70
C TYR A 43 29.11 -31.62 24.03
N ALA A 44 29.39 -31.45 25.31
CA ALA A 44 30.66 -30.93 25.80
C ALA A 44 30.94 -31.55 27.17
N ASN A 45 32.21 -31.80 27.48
CA ASN A 45 32.61 -32.23 28.82
C ASN A 45 32.59 -31.08 29.84
N ASN A 46 32.64 -29.82 29.39
CA ASN A 46 32.47 -28.63 30.23
C ASN A 46 31.31 -27.76 29.73
N SER A 47 31.56 -26.87 28.77
CA SER A 47 30.55 -26.00 28.18
C SER A 47 30.88 -25.76 26.72
N VAL A 48 29.89 -25.96 25.84
CA VAL A 48 30.03 -25.65 24.41
C VAL A 48 30.47 -24.20 24.22
N ARG A 49 29.87 -23.27 24.99
CA ARG A 49 30.24 -21.85 24.96
C ARG A 49 31.68 -21.64 25.40
N GLY A 50 32.08 -22.23 26.52
CA GLY A 50 33.45 -22.11 27.05
C GLY A 50 34.51 -22.65 26.08
N THR A 51 34.24 -23.80 25.45
CA THR A 51 35.14 -24.37 24.44
C THR A 51 35.22 -23.50 23.19
N ILE A 52 34.10 -22.92 22.72
CA ILE A 52 34.09 -21.98 21.60
C ILE A 52 34.90 -20.71 21.94
N GLU A 53 34.74 -20.17 23.14
CA GLU A 53 35.49 -18.98 23.59
C GLU A 53 37.00 -19.27 23.67
N ARG A 54 37.40 -20.43 24.20
CA ARG A 54 38.80 -20.88 24.20
C ARG A 54 39.37 -21.06 22.80
N TYR A 55 38.61 -21.70 21.90
CA TYR A 55 39.01 -21.86 20.49
C TYR A 55 39.22 -20.51 19.81
N LYS A 56 38.27 -19.57 19.97
CA LYS A 56 38.40 -18.21 19.43
C LYS A 56 39.66 -17.50 19.91
N LYS A 57 39.98 -17.61 21.20
CA LYS A 57 41.19 -17.03 21.79
C LYS A 57 42.47 -17.68 21.23
N ALA A 58 42.50 -19.00 21.14
CA ALA A 58 43.64 -19.72 20.57
C ALA A 58 43.85 -19.39 19.07
N CYS A 59 42.76 -19.14 18.33
CA CYS A 59 42.83 -18.72 16.93
C CYS A 59 43.20 -17.24 16.75
N SER A 60 42.85 -16.35 17.68
CA SER A 60 43.26 -14.94 17.61
C SER A 60 44.74 -14.75 17.89
N ASP A 61 45.33 -15.62 18.72
CA ASP A 61 46.76 -15.59 19.06
C ASP A 61 47.63 -16.20 17.93
N ALA A 62 47.03 -17.01 17.04
CA ALA A 62 47.66 -17.51 15.84
C ALA A 62 47.46 -16.51 14.69
N VAL A 63 48.52 -15.81 14.29
CA VAL A 63 48.54 -14.91 13.11
C VAL A 63 48.17 -15.69 11.85
N ASN A 64 46.88 -15.73 11.52
CA ASN A 64 46.34 -16.27 10.28
C ASN A 64 45.37 -15.26 9.65
N PRO A 65 45.26 -15.22 8.32
CA PRO A 65 44.41 -14.28 7.60
C PRO A 65 42.94 -14.42 8.03
N PRO A 66 42.12 -13.36 7.87
CA PRO A 66 40.73 -13.36 8.33
C PRO A 66 40.00 -14.58 7.79
N SER A 67 39.36 -15.33 8.69
CA SER A 67 38.54 -16.48 8.33
C SER A 67 37.49 -16.07 7.30
N ILE A 68 37.14 -16.96 6.37
CA ILE A 68 36.06 -16.74 5.37
C ILE A 68 34.77 -16.22 6.05
N THR A 69 34.52 -16.62 7.30
CA THR A 69 33.39 -16.15 8.11
C THR A 69 33.50 -14.68 8.51
N GLU A 70 34.70 -14.19 8.82
CA GLU A 70 34.94 -12.78 9.15
C GLU A 70 34.81 -11.89 7.92
N ALA A 71 35.36 -12.33 6.77
CA ALA A 71 35.20 -11.63 5.50
C ALA A 71 33.72 -11.50 5.08
N ASN A 72 32.94 -12.58 5.20
CA ASN A 72 31.50 -12.57 4.93
C ASN A 72 30.74 -11.65 5.90
N THR A 73 31.09 -11.66 7.18
CA THR A 73 30.45 -10.80 8.18
C THR A 73 30.72 -9.31 7.88
N GLN A 74 31.96 -8.96 7.55
CA GLN A 74 32.34 -7.60 7.17
C GLN A 74 31.62 -7.14 5.89
N TYR A 75 31.51 -8.02 4.89
CA TYR A 75 30.77 -7.74 3.66
C TYR A 75 29.30 -7.37 3.94
N TYR A 76 28.59 -8.22 4.69
CA TYR A 76 27.19 -7.94 5.01
C TYR A 76 27.01 -6.71 5.90
N GLN A 77 27.95 -6.43 6.81
CA GLN A 77 27.96 -5.19 7.59
C GLN A 77 28.12 -3.96 6.69
N GLN A 78 28.99 -4.02 5.69
CA GLN A 78 29.19 -2.93 4.73
C GLN A 78 27.93 -2.70 3.90
N GLU A 79 27.34 -3.75 3.32
CA GLU A 79 26.09 -3.65 2.55
C GLU A 79 24.94 -3.10 3.39
N SER A 80 24.79 -3.60 4.61
CA SER A 80 23.80 -3.10 5.57
C SER A 80 23.99 -1.61 5.88
N SER A 81 25.24 -1.15 5.97
CA SER A 81 25.58 0.25 6.21
C SER A 81 25.30 1.14 5.00
N LYS A 82 25.53 0.64 3.78
CA LYS A 82 25.15 1.31 2.52
C LYS A 82 23.63 1.48 2.43
N LEU A 83 22.87 0.41 2.68
CA LEU A 83 21.40 0.47 2.67
C LEU A 83 20.85 1.44 3.71
N ARG A 84 21.38 1.41 4.94
CA ARG A 84 21.01 2.38 5.98
C ARG A 84 21.28 3.82 5.56
N ARG A 85 22.36 4.08 4.84
CA ARG A 85 22.67 5.41 4.30
C ARG A 85 21.64 5.83 3.25
N GLN A 86 21.34 4.97 2.29
CA GLN A 86 20.34 5.25 1.25
C GLN A 86 18.95 5.55 1.84
N ILE A 87 18.53 4.80 2.87
CA ILE A 87 17.27 5.06 3.57
C ILE A 87 17.27 6.46 4.18
N ARG A 88 18.35 6.85 4.87
CA ARG A 88 18.46 8.19 5.46
C ARG A 88 18.44 9.28 4.39
N ASP A 89 19.13 9.07 3.27
CA ASP A 89 19.18 10.05 2.18
C ASP A 89 17.79 10.26 1.56
N ILE A 90 17.02 9.18 1.34
CA ILE A 90 15.64 9.24 0.85
C ILE A 90 14.73 9.93 1.87
N GLN A 91 14.85 9.60 3.15
CA GLN A 91 14.05 10.23 4.21
C GLN A 91 14.35 11.73 4.33
N ASN A 92 15.61 12.14 4.19
CA ASN A 92 15.99 13.55 4.15
C ASN A 92 15.39 14.25 2.95
N LEU A 93 15.49 13.66 1.76
CA LEU A 93 14.88 14.21 0.56
C LEU A 93 13.37 14.38 0.71
N ASN A 94 12.68 13.40 1.30
CA ASN A 94 11.24 13.48 1.58
C ASN A 94 10.90 14.63 2.54
N ARG A 95 11.70 14.84 3.59
CA ARG A 95 11.52 16.00 4.48
C ARG A 95 11.69 17.31 3.73
N HIS A 96 12.74 17.41 2.90
CA HIS A 96 13.02 18.63 2.13
C HIS A 96 11.89 18.96 1.15
N ILE A 97 11.37 17.99 0.38
CA ILE A 97 10.24 18.26 -0.54
C ILE A 97 8.94 18.64 0.18
N LEU A 98 8.78 18.26 1.45
CA LEU A 98 7.66 18.65 2.30
C LEU A 98 7.87 20.01 2.99
N GLY A 99 9.04 20.63 2.81
CA GLY A 99 9.38 21.91 3.43
C GLY A 99 10.04 21.80 4.81
N ASP A 100 10.35 20.59 5.27
CA ASP A 100 11.00 20.35 6.56
C ASP A 100 12.53 20.32 6.46
N SER A 101 13.20 20.66 7.56
CA SER A 101 14.67 20.56 7.69
C SER A 101 15.46 21.27 6.58
N LEU A 102 14.93 22.36 6.01
CA LEU A 102 15.57 23.10 4.92
C LEU A 102 16.86 23.80 5.34
N GLY A 103 17.04 24.07 6.64
CA GLY A 103 18.24 24.71 7.17
C GLY A 103 19.53 23.91 6.96
N SER A 104 19.44 22.62 6.61
CA SER A 104 20.61 21.81 6.24
C SER A 104 21.07 22.01 4.79
N LEU A 105 20.27 22.67 3.95
CA LEU A 105 20.54 22.88 2.53
C LEU A 105 21.24 24.22 2.30
N ASN A 106 22.20 24.25 1.39
CA ASN A 106 22.75 25.50 0.91
C ASN A 106 21.85 26.17 -0.13
N LEU A 107 22.12 27.44 -0.46
CA LEU A 107 21.30 28.23 -1.40
C LEU A 107 21.13 27.56 -2.76
N LYS A 108 22.18 26.91 -3.28
CA LYS A 108 22.14 26.23 -4.57
C LYS A 108 21.24 25.00 -4.54
N GLU A 109 21.31 24.22 -3.46
CA GLU A 109 20.45 23.06 -3.23
C GLU A 109 18.99 23.48 -3.04
N LEU A 110 18.74 24.55 -2.29
CA LEU A 110 17.40 25.08 -2.06
C LEU A 110 16.76 25.57 -3.36
N LYS A 111 17.51 26.31 -4.20
CA LYS A 111 17.05 26.73 -5.53
C LYS A 111 16.77 25.54 -6.46
N ASN A 112 17.57 24.48 -6.36
CA ASN A 112 17.32 23.25 -7.12
C ASN A 112 16.02 22.56 -6.67
N LEU A 113 15.82 22.47 -5.36
CA LEU A 113 14.61 21.90 -4.75
C LEU A 113 13.36 22.68 -5.17
N GLU A 114 13.39 24.01 -5.08
CA GLU A 114 12.33 24.90 -5.54
C GLU A 114 11.97 24.64 -7.01
N GLY A 115 12.96 24.66 -7.91
CA GLY A 115 12.72 24.42 -9.34
C GLY A 115 12.20 23.02 -9.64
N ARG A 116 12.55 22.01 -8.83
CA ARG A 116 11.98 20.65 -8.94
C ARG A 116 10.53 20.61 -8.51
N LEU A 117 10.19 21.26 -7.40
CA LEU A 117 8.83 21.35 -6.88
C LEU A 117 7.92 22.12 -7.84
N GLU A 118 8.40 23.24 -8.38
CA GLU A 118 7.66 24.06 -9.35
C GLU A 118 7.33 23.28 -10.63
N LYS A 119 8.31 22.55 -11.18
CA LYS A 119 8.06 21.65 -12.32
C LYS A 119 7.09 20.52 -11.96
N GLY A 120 7.23 19.94 -10.77
CA GLY A 120 6.36 18.89 -10.27
C GLY A 120 4.90 19.34 -10.17
N ILE A 121 4.66 20.47 -9.51
CA ILE A 121 3.30 21.00 -9.34
C ILE A 121 2.69 21.47 -10.66
N SER A 122 3.50 22.05 -11.57
CA SER A 122 3.03 22.40 -12.91
C SER A 122 2.53 21.16 -13.66
N ARG A 123 3.28 20.04 -13.64
CA ARG A 123 2.87 18.79 -14.28
C ARG A 123 1.59 18.22 -13.70
N VAL A 124 1.46 18.21 -12.37
CA VAL A 124 0.25 17.74 -11.68
C VAL A 124 -0.96 18.59 -12.07
N ARG A 125 -0.82 19.92 -12.05
CA ARG A 125 -1.90 20.85 -12.44
C ARG A 125 -2.32 20.64 -13.90
N SER A 126 -1.37 20.56 -14.83
CA SER A 126 -1.66 20.30 -16.24
C SER A 126 -2.41 18.99 -16.43
N LYS A 127 -1.97 17.90 -15.79
CA LYS A 127 -2.65 16.61 -15.91
C LYS A 127 -4.05 16.62 -15.29
N LYS A 128 -4.21 17.28 -14.13
CA LYS A 128 -5.53 17.44 -13.49
C LYS A 128 -6.48 18.24 -14.39
N HIS A 129 -5.98 19.30 -15.02
CA HIS A 129 -6.77 20.10 -15.96
C HIS A 129 -7.19 19.29 -17.18
N GLU A 130 -6.26 18.56 -17.80
CA GLU A 130 -6.54 17.66 -18.93
C GLU A 130 -7.64 16.65 -18.59
N MET A 131 -7.56 15.99 -17.44
CA MET A 131 -8.58 15.02 -17.00
C MET A 131 -9.94 15.68 -16.73
N LEU A 132 -9.95 16.87 -16.13
CA LEU A 132 -11.20 17.59 -15.88
C LEU A 132 -11.87 18.03 -17.17
N VAL A 133 -11.10 18.47 -18.16
CA VAL A 133 -11.64 18.84 -19.48
C VAL A 133 -12.25 17.62 -20.16
N ALA A 134 -11.54 16.49 -20.17
CA ALA A 134 -12.06 15.25 -20.74
C ALA A 134 -13.37 14.78 -20.06
N GLU A 135 -13.47 14.94 -18.73
CA GLU A 135 -14.69 14.60 -17.98
C GLU A 135 -15.86 15.54 -18.34
N ILE A 136 -15.59 16.84 -18.50
CA ILE A 136 -16.61 17.82 -18.92
C ILE A 136 -17.13 17.48 -20.32
N GLU A 137 -16.24 17.19 -21.26
CA GLU A 137 -16.60 16.83 -22.64
C GLU A 137 -17.47 15.57 -22.66
N TYR A 138 -17.09 14.54 -21.90
CA TYR A 138 -17.87 13.31 -21.77
C TYR A 138 -19.28 13.58 -21.19
N MET A 139 -19.38 14.39 -20.14
CA MET A 139 -20.67 14.70 -19.52
C MET A 139 -21.57 15.52 -20.43
N GLN A 140 -21.01 16.44 -21.23
CA GLN A 140 -21.76 17.22 -22.22
C GLN A 140 -22.31 16.34 -23.35
N GLU A 141 -21.50 15.41 -23.89
CA GLU A 141 -21.95 14.47 -24.90
C GLU A 141 -23.09 13.59 -24.35
N ARG A 142 -22.94 13.11 -23.11
CA ARG A 142 -23.97 12.31 -22.45
C ARG A 142 -25.26 13.09 -22.18
N GLU A 143 -25.16 14.37 -21.84
CA GLU A 143 -26.32 15.25 -21.68
C GLU A 143 -27.10 15.36 -23.00
N ILE A 144 -26.40 15.58 -24.12
CA ILE A 144 -27.01 15.69 -25.45
C ILE A 144 -27.74 14.40 -25.84
N GLU A 145 -27.10 13.25 -25.63
CA GLU A 145 -27.73 11.94 -25.88
C GLU A 145 -29.03 11.77 -25.08
N LEU A 146 -29.00 12.07 -23.78
CA LEU A 146 -30.16 11.95 -22.91
C LEU A 146 -31.26 12.96 -23.26
N GLN A 147 -30.92 14.16 -23.73
CA GLN A 147 -31.87 15.14 -24.22
C GLN A 147 -32.57 14.63 -25.49
N ASN A 148 -31.81 14.05 -26.43
CA ASN A 148 -32.35 13.46 -27.65
C ASN A 148 -33.29 12.28 -27.35
N ASP A 149 -32.87 11.37 -26.47
CA ASP A 149 -33.70 10.23 -26.04
C ASP A 149 -34.99 10.70 -25.37
N ASN A 150 -34.90 11.70 -24.48
CA ASN A 150 -36.09 12.28 -23.84
C ASN A 150 -37.04 12.94 -24.85
N MET A 151 -36.51 13.68 -25.83
CA MET A 151 -37.33 14.29 -26.88
C MET A 151 -38.06 13.23 -27.71
N TYR A 152 -37.36 12.16 -28.09
CA TYR A 152 -37.93 11.03 -28.81
C TYR A 152 -39.06 10.34 -28.01
N LEU A 153 -38.81 10.05 -26.72
CA LEU A 153 -39.81 9.43 -25.85
C LEU A 153 -41.04 10.31 -25.66
N ARG A 154 -40.87 11.64 -25.48
CA ARG A 154 -41.99 12.58 -25.39
C ARG A 154 -42.83 12.60 -26.66
N SER A 155 -42.21 12.57 -27.83
CA SER A 155 -42.94 12.45 -29.11
C SER A 155 -43.75 11.15 -29.15
N LYS A 156 -43.14 10.01 -28.76
CA LYS A 156 -43.82 8.71 -28.75
C LYS A 156 -44.98 8.64 -27.76
N ILE A 157 -44.86 9.28 -26.60
CA ILE A 157 -45.95 9.39 -25.63
C ILE A 157 -47.11 10.20 -26.24
N SER A 158 -46.81 11.37 -26.81
CA SER A 158 -47.83 12.22 -27.44
C SER A 158 -48.56 11.52 -28.59
N GLU A 159 -47.84 10.75 -29.42
CA GLU A 159 -48.44 9.92 -30.48
C GLU A 159 -49.42 8.88 -29.90
N ARG A 160 -49.05 8.19 -28.82
CA ARG A 160 -49.92 7.19 -28.17
C ARG A 160 -51.13 7.81 -27.49
N GLU A 161 -50.96 8.93 -26.80
CA GLU A 161 -52.05 9.67 -26.17
C GLU A 161 -53.06 10.17 -27.21
N GLY A 162 -52.58 10.67 -28.36
CA GLY A 162 -53.43 11.05 -29.48
C GLY A 162 -54.23 9.88 -30.06
N MET A 163 -53.60 8.72 -30.24
CA MET A 163 -54.29 7.50 -30.69
C MET A 163 -55.34 7.01 -29.66
N GLN A 164 -55.04 7.06 -28.36
CA GLN A 164 -55.98 6.70 -27.30
C GLN A 164 -57.17 7.65 -27.20
N GLN A 165 -56.97 8.96 -27.39
CA GLN A 165 -58.07 9.93 -27.46
C GLN A 165 -58.95 9.69 -28.69
N GLN A 166 -58.34 9.30 -29.81
CA GLN A 166 -59.07 8.96 -31.03
C GLN A 166 -59.90 7.66 -30.84
N GLU A 167 -59.34 6.63 -30.22
CA GLU A 167 -60.08 5.40 -29.86
C GLU A 167 -61.20 5.65 -28.84
N ALA A 168 -60.97 6.49 -27.82
CA ALA A 168 -61.99 6.87 -26.84
C ALA A 168 -63.13 7.69 -27.49
N SER A 169 -62.83 8.53 -28.49
CA SER A 169 -63.85 9.30 -29.23
C SER A 169 -64.74 8.42 -30.13
N VAL A 170 -64.22 7.31 -30.64
CA VAL A 170 -64.98 6.32 -31.42
C VAL A 170 -65.91 5.50 -30.51
N ILE A 171 -65.51 5.24 -29.26
CA ILE A 171 -66.34 4.54 -28.27
C ILE A 171 -67.45 5.46 -27.69
N HIS A 172 -67.23 6.79 -27.64
CA HIS A 172 -68.21 7.74 -27.11
C HIS A 172 -69.37 8.10 -28.07
N GLN A 173 -69.35 7.66 -29.33
CA GLN A 173 -70.56 7.69 -30.18
C GLN A 173 -71.62 6.67 -29.74
N GLY A 174 -71.35 5.85 -28.72
CA GLY A 174 -72.26 4.81 -28.22
C GLY A 174 -72.97 5.09 -26.89
N THR A 175 -72.56 6.06 -26.06
CA THR A 175 -73.22 6.29 -24.75
C THR A 175 -73.08 7.73 -24.25
N VAL A 176 -74.21 8.44 -24.21
CA VAL A 176 -74.43 9.70 -23.47
C VAL A 176 -74.38 9.39 -21.98
N TYR A 177 -73.45 9.94 -21.18
CA TYR A 177 -73.64 10.44 -19.78
C TYR A 177 -72.45 11.30 -19.31
N GLU A 178 -72.82 12.43 -18.69
CA GLU A 178 -72.21 13.52 -17.90
C GLU A 178 -70.84 13.38 -17.14
N THR A 179 -70.12 14.53 -17.11
CA THR A 179 -69.17 15.07 -16.07
C THR A 179 -67.78 14.38 -15.92
N SER A 180 -66.62 15.01 -15.71
CA SER A 180 -66.25 16.29 -15.10
C SER A 180 -64.86 16.78 -15.57
N SER A 181 -64.65 18.08 -15.46
CA SER A 181 -63.41 18.85 -15.66
C SER A 181 -62.16 18.32 -14.95
N HIS A 182 -61.04 18.21 -15.68
CA HIS A 182 -59.70 18.22 -15.09
C HIS A 182 -58.81 19.28 -15.76
N GLN A 183 -58.35 20.19 -14.89
CA GLN A 183 -57.52 21.36 -15.18
C GLN A 183 -56.18 20.97 -15.80
N SER A 184 -55.80 21.73 -16.82
CA SER A 184 -54.46 21.81 -17.37
C SER A 184 -53.52 22.51 -16.38
N GLU A 185 -52.78 21.75 -15.58
CA GLU A 185 -51.62 22.30 -14.90
C GLU A 185 -50.41 22.33 -15.85
N GLN A 186 -50.07 23.56 -16.25
CA GLN A 186 -48.81 23.92 -16.88
C GLN A 186 -47.63 23.52 -15.99
N TYR A 187 -46.94 22.43 -16.32
CA TYR A 187 -45.61 22.14 -15.77
C TYR A 187 -44.54 22.90 -16.55
N ASN A 188 -44.45 24.20 -16.29
CA ASN A 188 -43.26 24.98 -16.64
C ASN A 188 -42.23 24.82 -15.52
N ARG A 189 -41.26 23.90 -15.70
CA ARG A 189 -40.18 23.63 -14.73
C ARG A 189 -38.79 23.80 -15.36
N ASN A 190 -38.62 24.83 -16.17
CA ASN A 190 -37.30 25.40 -16.43
C ASN A 190 -37.06 26.53 -15.42
N TYR A 191 -36.36 26.24 -14.32
CA TYR A 191 -35.50 27.17 -13.55
C TYR A 191 -34.97 26.43 -12.30
N ILE A 192 -33.66 26.20 -12.24
CA ILE A 192 -32.94 25.95 -10.98
C ILE A 192 -32.22 27.26 -10.64
N PRO A 193 -32.63 28.02 -9.61
CA PRO A 193 -31.86 29.16 -9.16
C PRO A 193 -30.65 28.67 -8.36
N VAL A 194 -29.46 28.92 -8.89
CA VAL A 194 -28.18 28.80 -8.18
C VAL A 194 -28.07 30.00 -7.24
N ASN A 195 -28.72 29.93 -6.08
CA ASN A 195 -28.46 30.82 -4.94
C ASN A 195 -29.08 30.23 -3.67
N LEU A 196 -28.37 29.27 -3.06
CA LEU A 196 -28.54 28.95 -1.64
C LEU A 196 -27.20 28.45 -1.07
N LEU A 197 -26.18 29.30 -1.13
CA LEU A 197 -24.99 29.20 -0.29
C LEU A 197 -24.92 30.50 0.53
N GLU A 198 -25.66 30.54 1.64
CA GLU A 198 -25.31 31.46 2.73
C GLU A 198 -24.21 30.81 3.60
N PRO A 199 -23.26 31.60 4.11
CA PRO A 199 -22.15 31.09 4.90
C PRO A 199 -22.62 30.83 6.33
N ASN A 200 -22.69 29.57 6.74
CA ASN A 200 -22.91 29.25 8.15
C ASN A 200 -21.60 29.47 8.92
N GLN A 201 -21.45 30.68 9.47
CA GLN A 201 -20.54 30.96 10.57
C GLN A 201 -21.21 30.49 11.87
N ASN A 202 -20.71 29.41 12.47
CA ASN A 202 -20.37 29.47 13.89
C ASN A 202 -19.45 28.31 14.35
N PRO A 203 -18.61 28.57 15.37
CA PRO A 203 -17.51 27.72 15.80
C PRO A 203 -17.94 26.74 16.93
N SER A 204 -17.04 25.80 17.19
CA SER A 204 -16.98 24.90 18.37
C SER A 204 -17.62 23.53 18.16
N ASP A 205 -16.79 22.51 17.92
CA ASP A 205 -16.73 21.43 18.89
C ASP A 205 -15.35 20.74 18.89
N GLN A 206 -14.82 20.55 20.09
CA GLN A 206 -13.61 19.80 20.38
C GLN A 206 -13.92 18.29 20.37
N ASN A 207 -12.88 17.50 20.10
CA ASN A 207 -12.71 16.07 20.36
C ASN A 207 -13.02 15.10 19.19
N GLN A 208 -11.95 14.64 18.53
CA GLN A 208 -11.75 13.20 18.25
C GLN A 208 -10.25 12.89 17.99
N PRO A 209 -9.72 11.73 18.43
CA PRO A 209 -8.29 11.42 18.42
C PRO A 209 -7.81 10.80 17.09
N PRO A 210 -6.48 10.75 16.82
CA PRO A 210 -5.96 10.24 15.56
C PRO A 210 -6.04 8.70 15.47
N LEU A 211 -6.49 8.23 14.30
CA LEU A 211 -6.52 6.82 13.91
C LEU A 211 -5.09 6.24 13.84
N GLN A 212 -4.78 5.26 14.68
CA GLN A 212 -3.63 4.36 14.51
C GLN A 212 -3.96 3.29 13.46
N LEU A 213 -3.12 3.19 12.43
CA LEU A 213 -3.05 2.00 11.57
C LEU A 213 -2.15 0.97 12.26
N VAL A 214 -2.68 -0.25 12.44
CA VAL A 214 -1.91 -1.49 12.70
C VAL A 214 -1.49 -2.08 11.36
#